data_AF-A0AAJ1Q4H1-F1
#
_entry.id   AF-A0AAJ1Q4H1-F1
#
_cell.length_a   1.000
_cell.length_b   1.000
_cell.length_c   1.000
_cell.angle_alpha   90.00
_cell.angle_beta   90.00
_cell.angle_gamma   90.00
#
_symmetry.space_group_name_H-M   'P 1'
#
loop_
_entity.id
_entity.type
_entity.pdbx_description
1 polymer ?
#
loop_
_entity_poly.entity_id
_entity_poly.type
_entity_poly.pdbx_seq_one_letter_code
_entity_poly.pdbx_strand_id
1 'polypeptide(L)'
;QYEPPLYLAQEYGGWSNRKTIDFYLKFCETIMREFRGKVRYWIPFVEVNLTLTAFGEATSAGILPPEGPFPRETNSPERIQARDQAMHHIFVANAKVVKLAREIDPENHVGCMLAGPASYPLTCSPEDNLANLQSLQRDCWFCSDVAVRGEYPGYMKRHMAEEGISISVEPEDADL
;
A
#
# COMPACT_ATOMS: atom_id res chain seq x y z
N GLN A 1 10.04 4.11 -4.22
CA GLN A 1 8.85 5.00 -4.33
C GLN A 1 8.34 5.04 -5.75
N TYR A 2 7.03 5.13 -5.94
CA TYR A 2 6.38 5.15 -7.27
C TYR A 2 5.82 6.54 -7.63
N GLU A 3 6.04 7.55 -6.78
CA GLU A 3 5.89 9.00 -7.04
C GLU A 3 4.65 9.34 -7.89
N PRO A 4 3.44 9.35 -7.28
CA PRO A 4 2.25 9.73 -8.03
C PRO A 4 2.44 11.11 -8.65
N PRO A 5 1.99 11.33 -9.92
CA PRO A 5 2.10 12.63 -10.57
C PRO A 5 1.60 13.75 -9.66
N LEU A 6 2.36 14.84 -9.53
CA LEU A 6 2.04 15.95 -8.64
C LEU A 6 0.61 16.48 -8.86
N TYR A 7 0.13 16.47 -10.10
CA TYR A 7 -1.24 16.84 -10.44
C TYR A 7 -2.29 15.97 -9.72
N LEU A 8 -2.09 14.65 -9.64
CA LEU A 8 -3.00 13.75 -8.92
C LEU A 8 -2.93 13.99 -7.41
N ALA A 9 -1.75 14.32 -6.88
CA ALA A 9 -1.60 14.69 -5.48
C ALA A 9 -2.37 15.99 -5.16
N GLN A 10 -2.26 17.01 -6.02
CA GLN A 10 -2.88 18.33 -5.81
C GLN A 10 -4.40 18.32 -6.03
N GLU A 11 -4.88 17.72 -7.13
CA GLU A 11 -6.28 17.81 -7.53
C GLU A 11 -7.14 16.68 -6.97
N TYR A 12 -6.53 15.52 -6.70
CA TYR A 12 -7.26 14.35 -6.23
C TYR A 12 -6.86 13.93 -4.81
N GLY A 13 -5.79 14.47 -4.21
CA GLY A 13 -5.30 14.01 -2.91
C GLY A 13 -4.55 12.67 -2.99
N GLY A 14 -4.05 12.32 -4.19
CA GLY A 14 -3.30 11.09 -4.42
C GLY A 14 -4.13 9.84 -4.16
N TRP A 15 -3.54 8.87 -3.47
CA TRP A 15 -4.14 7.57 -3.16
C TRP A 15 -5.22 7.64 -2.08
N SER A 16 -5.38 8.75 -1.37
CA SER A 16 -6.55 8.92 -0.50
C SER A 16 -7.87 8.94 -1.29
N ASN A 17 -7.80 9.24 -2.59
CA ASN A 17 -8.95 9.27 -3.49
C ASN A 17 -9.01 8.03 -4.37
N ARG A 18 -10.16 7.36 -4.30
CA ARG A 18 -10.43 6.11 -5.00
C ARG A 18 -10.28 6.21 -6.53
N LYS A 19 -10.55 7.38 -7.14
CA LYS A 19 -10.37 7.59 -8.59
C LYS A 19 -8.94 7.39 -9.07
N THR A 20 -7.96 7.52 -8.18
CA THR A 20 -6.54 7.28 -8.48
C THR A 20 -6.30 5.83 -8.92
N ILE A 21 -7.13 4.88 -8.47
CA ILE A 21 -7.08 3.49 -8.91
C ILE A 21 -7.28 3.40 -10.43
N ASP A 22 -8.29 4.08 -10.98
CA ASP A 22 -8.62 4.02 -12.40
C ASP A 22 -7.54 4.71 -13.26
N PHE A 23 -7.00 5.83 -12.79
CA PHE A 23 -5.90 6.51 -13.47
C PHE A 23 -4.66 5.63 -13.53
N TYR A 24 -4.34 4.96 -12.43
CA TYR A 24 -3.21 4.06 -12.35
C TYR A 24 -3.41 2.81 -13.22
N LEU A 25 -4.62 2.23 -13.26
CA LEU A 25 -4.92 1.10 -14.13
C LEU A 25 -4.74 1.44 -15.61
N LYS A 26 -5.17 2.63 -16.04
CA LYS A 26 -4.95 3.10 -17.41
C LYS A 26 -3.46 3.22 -17.74
N PHE A 27 -2.65 3.72 -16.79
CA PHE A 27 -1.20 3.77 -16.93
C PHE A 27 -0.60 2.37 -17.06
N CYS A 28 -0.94 1.45 -16.15
CA CYS A 28 -0.46 0.07 -16.20
C CYS A 28 -0.86 -0.65 -17.49
N GLU A 29 -2.11 -0.51 -17.94
CA GLU A 29 -2.58 -1.10 -19.19
C GLU A 29 -1.76 -0.62 -20.38
N THR A 30 -1.52 0.69 -20.47
CA THR A 30 -0.75 1.29 -21.57
C THR A 30 0.66 0.70 -21.63
N ILE A 31 1.35 0.64 -20.49
CA ILE A 31 2.71 0.12 -20.41
C ILE A 31 2.76 -1.39 -20.69
N MET A 32 1.88 -2.18 -20.07
CA MET A 32 1.85 -3.63 -20.22
C MET A 32 1.50 -4.05 -21.65
N ARG A 33 0.65 -3.30 -22.36
CA ARG A 33 0.36 -3.54 -23.78
C ARG A 33 1.55 -3.23 -24.68
N GLU A 34 2.22 -2.11 -24.45
CA GLU A 34 3.41 -1.71 -25.24
C GLU A 34 4.56 -2.72 -25.10
N PHE A 35 4.74 -3.27 -23.91
CA PHE A 35 5.81 -4.25 -23.62
C PHE A 35 5.35 -5.71 -23.65
N ARG A 36 4.16 -5.98 -24.18
CA ARG A 36 3.61 -7.34 -24.29
C ARG A 36 4.58 -8.27 -25.02
N GLY A 37 4.82 -9.46 -24.47
CA GLY A 37 5.78 -10.43 -24.98
C GLY A 37 7.27 -10.04 -24.85
N LYS A 38 7.59 -8.84 -24.36
CA LYS A 38 8.97 -8.39 -24.09
C LYS A 38 9.30 -8.41 -22.60
N VAL A 39 8.32 -8.10 -21.74
CA VAL A 39 8.46 -8.09 -20.29
C VAL A 39 7.49 -9.08 -19.68
N ARG A 40 7.99 -9.96 -18.82
CA ARG A 40 7.24 -11.04 -18.19
C ARG A 40 7.00 -10.82 -16.69
N TYR A 41 7.90 -10.11 -16.00
CA TYR A 41 7.86 -9.93 -14.56
C TYR A 41 7.57 -8.47 -14.23
N TRP A 42 6.56 -8.24 -13.41
CA TRP A 42 6.05 -6.91 -13.10
C TRP A 42 6.00 -6.67 -11.60
N ILE A 43 6.39 -5.48 -11.18
CA ILE A 43 6.26 -4.99 -9.80
C ILE A 43 5.48 -3.68 -9.89
N PRO A 44 4.15 -3.68 -9.69
CA PRO A 44 3.33 -2.48 -9.82
C PRO A 44 3.64 -1.46 -8.71
N PHE A 45 3.74 -1.96 -7.48
CA PHE A 45 4.06 -1.15 -6.31
C PHE A 45 5.36 -1.61 -5.67
N VAL A 46 6.24 -0.64 -5.45
CA VAL A 46 7.54 -0.79 -4.78
C VAL A 46 7.42 -0.29 -3.36
N GLU A 47 7.88 -1.10 -2.40
CA GLU A 47 7.95 -0.76 -0.96
C GLU A 47 6.62 -0.25 -0.40
N VAL A 48 5.53 -0.95 -0.71
CA VAL A 48 4.16 -0.45 -0.46
C VAL A 48 3.94 -0.06 1.01
N ASN A 49 4.54 -0.80 1.95
CA ASN A 49 4.44 -0.56 3.38
C ASN A 49 4.99 0.79 3.84
N LEU A 50 5.88 1.44 3.07
CA LEU A 50 6.34 2.79 3.38
C LEU A 50 5.20 3.81 3.38
N THR A 51 4.10 3.55 2.66
CA THR A 51 2.88 4.38 2.66
C THR A 51 2.33 4.64 4.06
N LEU A 52 2.52 3.70 5.01
CA LEU A 52 2.09 3.88 6.40
C LEU A 52 3.01 4.78 7.23
N THR A 53 4.18 5.15 6.73
CA THR A 53 5.13 6.02 7.44
C THR A 53 4.86 7.49 7.13
N ALA A 54 5.30 8.41 8.00
CA ALA A 54 5.21 9.85 7.74
C ALA A 54 5.96 10.26 6.46
N PHE A 55 7.05 9.53 6.14
CA PHE A 55 7.81 9.73 4.92
C PHE A 55 7.04 9.29 3.66
N GLY A 56 6.27 8.20 3.75
CA GLY A 56 5.46 7.68 2.65
C GLY A 56 4.20 8.47 2.34
N GLU A 57 3.75 9.35 3.23
CA GLU A 57 2.52 10.11 3.06
C GLU A 57 2.54 10.95 1.77
N ALA A 58 3.55 11.79 1.57
CA ALA A 58 3.68 12.56 0.34
C ALA A 58 4.22 11.72 -0.82
N THR A 59 5.21 10.87 -0.54
CA THR A 59 6.04 10.25 -1.58
C THR A 59 5.46 8.97 -2.17
N SER A 60 4.61 8.27 -1.42
CA SER A 60 3.93 7.04 -1.81
C SER A 60 2.43 7.29 -1.91
N ALA A 61 1.80 7.80 -0.85
CA ALA A 61 0.36 8.06 -0.87
C ALA A 61 -0.01 9.28 -1.75
N GLY A 62 0.91 10.20 -2.04
CA GLY A 62 0.58 11.43 -2.75
C GLY A 62 -0.33 12.38 -1.96
N ILE A 63 -0.37 12.22 -0.63
CA ILE A 63 -1.10 13.08 0.29
C ILE A 63 -0.14 14.20 0.69
N LEU A 64 -0.43 15.43 0.28
CA LEU A 64 0.45 16.57 0.51
C LEU A 64 0.19 17.19 1.89
N PRO A 65 1.15 17.09 2.83
CA PRO A 65 0.99 17.70 4.14
C PRO A 65 1.08 19.23 4.06
N PRO A 66 0.35 19.97 4.90
CA PRO A 66 0.40 21.43 4.90
C PRO A 66 1.78 21.97 5.31
N GLU A 67 2.57 21.20 6.06
CA GLU A 67 3.93 21.55 6.46
C GLU A 67 4.99 21.31 5.36
N GLY A 68 4.57 20.76 4.21
CA GLY A 68 5.43 20.38 3.10
C GLY A 68 5.61 18.85 2.98
N PRO A 69 6.30 18.38 1.92
CA PRO A 69 6.35 16.97 1.56
C PRO A 69 7.15 16.08 2.54
N PHE A 70 7.93 16.68 3.44
CA PHE A 70 8.76 15.97 4.42
C PHE A 70 8.49 16.50 5.84
N PRO A 71 7.28 16.30 6.36
CA PRO A 71 6.93 16.74 7.70
C PRO A 71 7.74 15.94 8.72
N ARG A 72 8.16 16.62 9.79
CA ARG A 72 8.82 15.97 10.92
C ARG A 72 7.73 15.25 11.71
N GLU A 73 7.65 13.93 11.53
CA GLU A 73 6.67 12.97 12.09
C GLU A 73 5.50 13.58 12.88
N THR A 74 4.37 13.72 12.21
CA THR A 74 3.08 14.07 12.80
C THR A 74 2.12 12.89 12.62
N ASN A 75 2.24 11.87 13.47
CA ASN A 75 1.28 10.76 13.52
C ASN A 75 -0.01 11.20 14.22
N SER A 76 -0.73 12.18 13.66
CA SER A 76 -2.08 12.48 14.14
C SER A 76 -3.05 11.36 13.71
N PRO A 77 -4.12 11.10 14.48
CA PRO A 77 -5.12 10.09 14.11
C PRO A 77 -5.67 10.27 12.69
N GLU A 78 -5.88 11.52 12.25
CA GLU A 78 -6.38 11.84 10.92
C GLU A 78 -5.38 11.44 9.82
N ARG A 79 -4.08 11.60 10.06
CA ARG A 79 -3.02 11.26 9.11
C ARG A 79 -2.76 9.77 9.05
N ILE A 80 -2.86 9.08 10.19
CA ILE A 80 -2.89 7.61 10.23
C ILE A 80 -4.07 7.12 9.38
N GLN A 81 -5.29 7.55 9.70
CA GLN A 81 -6.50 7.20 8.97
C GLN A 81 -6.40 7.46 7.46
N ALA A 82 -5.81 8.59 7.04
CA ALA A 82 -5.63 8.91 5.62
C ALA A 82 -4.63 7.98 4.92
N ARG A 83 -3.51 7.62 5.58
CA ARG A 83 -2.53 6.65 5.06
C ARG A 83 -3.10 5.25 4.97
N ASP A 84 -3.87 4.81 5.96
CA ASP A 84 -4.54 3.51 5.96
C ASP A 84 -5.60 3.40 4.84
N GLN A 85 -6.38 4.47 4.62
CA GLN A 85 -7.30 4.50 3.48
C GLN A 85 -6.56 4.47 2.13
N ALA A 86 -5.46 5.22 2.01
CA ALA A 86 -4.63 5.20 0.81
C ALA A 86 -4.02 3.83 0.56
N MET A 87 -3.54 3.16 1.61
CA MET A 87 -3.03 1.80 1.56
C MET A 87 -4.11 0.83 1.05
N HIS A 88 -5.35 0.96 1.52
CA HIS A 88 -6.46 0.14 1.02
C HIS A 88 -6.67 0.31 -0.48
N HIS A 89 -6.71 1.55 -0.98
CA HIS A 89 -6.83 1.80 -2.42
C HIS A 89 -5.66 1.24 -3.23
N ILE A 90 -4.44 1.26 -2.68
CA ILE A 90 -3.26 0.64 -3.30
C ILE A 90 -3.43 -0.88 -3.39
N PHE A 91 -3.93 -1.55 -2.35
CA PHE A 91 -4.21 -2.99 -2.41
C PHE A 91 -5.25 -3.34 -3.47
N VAL A 92 -6.35 -2.58 -3.53
CA VAL A 92 -7.39 -2.74 -4.56
C VAL A 92 -6.82 -2.54 -5.96
N ALA A 93 -6.01 -1.48 -6.15
CA ALA A 93 -5.33 -1.23 -7.41
C ALA A 93 -4.38 -2.37 -7.77
N ASN A 94 -3.61 -2.90 -6.81
CA ASN A 94 -2.71 -4.02 -7.04
C ASN A 94 -3.46 -5.28 -7.48
N ALA A 95 -4.57 -5.63 -6.82
CA ALA A 95 -5.40 -6.76 -7.22
C ALA A 95 -5.94 -6.59 -8.65
N LYS A 96 -6.44 -5.40 -8.99
CA LYS A 96 -6.90 -5.08 -10.36
C LYS A 96 -5.76 -5.14 -11.39
N VAL A 97 -4.55 -4.70 -11.05
CA VAL A 97 -3.37 -4.81 -11.93
C VAL A 97 -2.95 -6.27 -12.14
N VAL A 98 -3.00 -7.11 -11.10
CA VAL A 98 -2.71 -8.56 -11.24
C VAL A 98 -3.67 -9.19 -12.25
N LYS A 99 -4.97 -8.88 -12.16
CA LYS A 99 -5.98 -9.36 -13.10
C LYS A 99 -5.70 -8.85 -14.52
N LEU A 100 -5.51 -7.54 -14.68
CA LEU A 100 -5.20 -6.89 -15.95
C LEU A 100 -3.94 -7.46 -16.63
N ALA A 101 -2.88 -7.69 -15.87
CA ALA A 101 -1.62 -8.22 -16.40
C ALA A 101 -1.81 -9.61 -17.02
N ARG A 102 -2.58 -10.49 -16.35
CA ARG A 102 -2.91 -11.84 -16.85
C ARG A 102 -3.84 -11.81 -18.06
N GLU A 103 -4.76 -10.85 -18.12
CA GLU A 103 -5.63 -10.64 -19.28
C GLU A 103 -4.85 -10.16 -20.52
N ILE A 104 -3.84 -9.30 -20.33
CA ILE A 104 -2.98 -8.81 -21.41
C ILE A 104 -2.07 -9.93 -21.92
N ASP A 105 -1.41 -10.66 -21.02
CA ASP A 105 -0.53 -11.77 -21.37
C ASP A 105 -0.57 -12.84 -20.25
N PRO A 106 -1.02 -14.07 -20.53
CA PRO A 106 -1.05 -15.16 -19.55
C PRO A 106 0.33 -15.50 -18.97
N GLU A 107 1.42 -15.17 -19.66
CA GLU A 107 2.79 -15.42 -19.20
C GLU A 107 3.26 -14.39 -18.16
N ASN A 108 2.52 -13.30 -17.95
CA ASN A 108 2.88 -12.27 -16.98
C ASN A 108 2.81 -12.77 -15.54
N HIS A 109 3.87 -12.49 -14.79
CA HIS A 109 3.96 -12.70 -13.36
C HIS A 109 4.02 -11.35 -12.65
N VAL A 110 3.13 -11.14 -11.69
CA VAL A 110 3.05 -9.90 -10.91
C VAL A 110 3.46 -10.18 -9.48
N GLY A 111 4.47 -9.45 -8.99
CA GLY A 111 4.97 -9.53 -7.63
C GLY A 111 4.62 -8.29 -6.81
N CYS A 112 4.79 -8.41 -5.49
CA CYS A 112 4.73 -7.31 -4.54
C CYS A 112 6.13 -7.12 -3.93
N MET A 113 6.54 -5.88 -3.70
CA MET A 113 7.80 -5.55 -3.05
C MET A 113 7.53 -4.81 -1.74
N LEU A 114 8.14 -5.30 -0.65
CA LEU A 114 8.07 -4.70 0.68
C LEU A 114 9.44 -4.17 1.09
N ALA A 115 9.46 -3.03 1.77
CA ALA A 115 10.60 -2.61 2.56
C ALA A 115 10.61 -3.45 3.85
N GLY A 116 11.31 -4.57 3.83
CA GLY A 116 11.41 -5.50 4.95
C GLY A 116 12.67 -5.27 5.79
N PRO A 117 12.63 -4.42 6.83
CA PRO A 117 13.78 -4.26 7.72
C PRO A 117 14.04 -5.54 8.50
N ALA A 118 15.31 -5.84 8.76
CA ALA A 118 15.67 -6.82 9.77
C ALA A 118 15.43 -6.19 11.15
N SER A 119 14.38 -6.64 11.85
CA SER A 119 14.01 -6.15 13.17
C SER A 119 14.36 -7.17 14.26
N TYR A 120 15.04 -6.70 15.31
CA TYR A 120 15.49 -7.51 16.44
C TYR A 120 14.89 -6.98 17.74
N PRO A 121 14.49 -7.86 18.66
CA PRO A 121 14.09 -7.43 20.00
C PRO A 121 15.29 -6.81 20.72
N LEU A 122 15.03 -5.84 21.60
CA LEU A 122 16.07 -5.15 22.36
C LEU A 122 16.78 -6.10 23.33
N THR A 123 16.01 -7.00 23.98
CA THR A 123 16.52 -8.04 24.88
C THR A 123 15.87 -9.40 24.61
N CYS A 124 16.26 -10.41 25.40
CA CYS A 124 15.64 -11.74 25.35
C CYS A 124 14.32 -11.86 26.14
N SER A 125 13.78 -10.76 26.67
CA SER A 125 12.53 -10.78 27.42
C SER A 125 11.34 -11.18 26.51
N PRO A 126 10.34 -11.90 27.02
CA PRO A 126 9.13 -12.19 26.26
C PRO A 126 8.43 -10.93 25.73
N GLU A 127 8.46 -9.83 26.50
CA GLU A 127 7.84 -8.56 26.16
C GLU A 127 8.49 -7.91 24.93
N ASP A 128 9.83 -7.86 24.90
CA ASP A 128 10.56 -7.29 23.76
C ASP A 128 10.39 -8.14 22.50
N ASN A 129 10.32 -9.47 22.65
CA ASN A 129 10.07 -10.39 21.55
C ASN A 129 8.66 -10.19 20.97
N LEU A 130 7.65 -10.04 21.83
CA LEU A 130 6.28 -9.79 21.41
C LEU A 130 6.14 -8.42 20.74
N ALA A 131 6.76 -7.38 21.30
CA ALA A 131 6.74 -6.03 20.71
C ALA A 131 7.39 -6.01 19.32
N ASN A 132 8.53 -6.68 19.14
CA ASN A 132 9.18 -6.82 17.84
C ASN A 132 8.29 -7.54 16.81
N LEU A 133 7.64 -8.64 17.23
CA LEU A 133 6.71 -9.37 16.38
C LEU A 133 5.52 -8.51 15.96
N GLN A 134 4.91 -7.80 16.89
CA GLN A 134 3.75 -6.93 16.63
C GLN A 134 4.11 -5.76 15.71
N SER A 135 5.32 -5.19 15.85
CA SER A 135 5.81 -4.17 14.92
C SER A 135 5.99 -4.73 13.52
N LEU A 136 6.65 -5.88 13.34
CA LEU A 136 6.79 -6.50 12.02
C LEU A 136 5.45 -6.85 11.37
N GLN A 137 4.49 -7.34 12.17
CA GLN A 137 3.13 -7.62 11.73
C GLN A 137 2.44 -6.37 11.17
N ARG A 138 2.44 -5.28 11.94
CA ARG A 138 1.78 -4.01 11.59
C ARG A 138 2.50 -3.24 10.49
N ASP A 139 3.83 -3.25 10.47
CA ASP A 139 4.62 -2.32 9.65
C ASP A 139 5.11 -2.97 8.33
N CYS A 140 4.97 -4.29 8.18
CA CYS A 140 5.50 -5.02 7.03
C CYS A 140 4.62 -6.20 6.58
N TRP A 141 4.40 -7.20 7.43
CA TRP A 141 3.88 -8.51 6.99
C TRP A 141 2.42 -8.45 6.52
N PHE A 142 1.58 -7.60 7.10
CA PHE A 142 0.19 -7.52 6.68
C PHE A 142 0.06 -7.09 5.20
N CYS A 143 0.99 -6.28 4.67
CA CYS A 143 0.98 -5.90 3.26
C CYS A 143 1.14 -7.13 2.35
N SER A 144 2.03 -8.07 2.71
CA SER A 144 2.15 -9.33 1.98
C SER A 144 0.95 -10.24 2.20
N ASP A 145 0.39 -10.30 3.42
CA ASP A 145 -0.79 -11.12 3.69
C ASP A 145 -1.97 -10.68 2.82
N VAL A 146 -2.24 -9.38 2.74
CA VAL A 146 -3.30 -8.83 1.87
C VAL A 146 -2.97 -9.06 0.39
N ALA A 147 -1.74 -8.78 -0.05
CA ALA A 147 -1.37 -8.93 -1.46
C ALA A 147 -1.41 -10.38 -1.97
N VAL A 148 -1.21 -11.37 -1.09
CA VAL A 148 -1.18 -12.80 -1.45
C VAL A 148 -2.51 -13.50 -1.17
N ARG A 149 -3.16 -13.18 -0.04
CA ARG A 149 -4.38 -13.87 0.42
C ARG A 149 -5.66 -13.11 0.13
N GLY A 150 -5.59 -11.83 -0.22
CA GLY A 150 -6.75 -10.99 -0.49
C GLY A 150 -7.52 -10.55 0.74
N GLU A 151 -7.03 -10.84 1.96
CA GLU A 151 -7.73 -10.52 3.19
C GLU A 151 -6.85 -9.85 4.24
N TYR A 152 -7.44 -8.94 5.01
CA TYR A 152 -6.77 -8.36 6.16
C TYR A 152 -6.61 -9.41 7.27
N PRO A 153 -5.38 -9.67 7.74
CA PRO A 153 -5.15 -10.65 8.79
C PRO A 153 -5.75 -10.18 10.12
N GLY A 154 -6.13 -11.14 10.98
CA GLY A 154 -6.83 -10.84 12.23
C GLY A 154 -6.08 -9.91 13.18
N TYR A 155 -4.74 -9.97 13.21
CA TYR A 155 -3.93 -9.07 14.02
C TYR A 155 -4.03 -7.61 13.54
N MET A 156 -4.13 -7.38 12.23
CA MET A 156 -4.25 -6.03 11.66
C MET A 156 -5.67 -5.49 11.89
N LYS A 157 -6.70 -6.34 11.73
CA LYS A 157 -8.09 -5.97 12.08
C LYS A 157 -8.21 -5.52 13.55
N ARG A 158 -7.56 -6.24 14.47
CA ARG A 158 -7.50 -5.86 15.89
C ARG A 158 -6.78 -4.52 16.07
N HIS A 159 -5.61 -4.36 15.47
CA HIS A 159 -4.84 -3.11 15.58
C HIS A 159 -5.63 -1.89 15.07
N MET A 160 -6.28 -2.02 13.90
CA MET A 160 -7.13 -0.96 13.36
C MET A 160 -8.28 -0.60 14.32
N ALA A 161 -8.91 -1.60 14.96
CA ALA A 161 -9.95 -1.36 15.95
C ALA A 161 -9.43 -0.66 17.22
N GLU A 162 -8.22 -1.01 17.68
CA GLU A 162 -7.56 -0.40 18.85
C GLU A 162 -7.19 1.06 18.59
N GLU A 163 -6.73 1.40 17.38
CA GLU A 163 -6.36 2.77 16.98
C GLU A 163 -7.54 3.60 16.46
N GLY A 164 -8.74 3.01 16.37
CA GLY A 164 -9.92 3.68 15.82
C GLY A 164 -9.86 3.95 14.31
N ILE A 165 -9.06 3.17 13.57
CA ILE A 165 -8.92 3.25 12.11
C ILE A 165 -10.12 2.55 11.46
N SER A 166 -10.83 3.27 10.60
CA SER A 166 -11.96 2.76 9.83
C SER A 166 -11.71 2.92 8.34
N ILE A 167 -11.54 1.81 7.62
CA ILE A 167 -11.32 1.82 6.17
C ILE A 167 -12.65 1.69 5.44
N SER A 168 -12.88 2.58 4.47
CA SER A 168 -13.99 2.46 3.52
C SER A 168 -13.67 1.37 2.50
N VAL A 169 -14.42 0.27 2.56
CA VAL A 169 -14.34 -0.87 1.63
C VAL A 169 -15.64 -0.91 0.84
N GLU A 170 -15.56 -0.88 -0.49
CA GLU A 170 -16.74 -1.09 -1.33
C GLU A 170 -16.96 -2.59 -1.55
N PRO A 171 -18.20 -3.05 -1.80
CA PRO A 171 -18.49 -4.46 -2.00
C PRO A 171 -17.62 -5.12 -3.08
N GLU A 172 -17.31 -4.40 -4.17
CA GLU A 172 -16.49 -4.93 -5.26
C GLU A 172 -15.02 -5.16 -4.85
N ASP A 173 -14.55 -4.55 -3.75
CA ASP A 173 -13.17 -4.73 -3.28
C ASP A 173 -12.94 -6.12 -2.69
N ALA A 174 -13.99 -6.75 -2.16
CA ALA A 174 -13.92 -8.09 -1.57
C ALA A 174 -13.98 -9.22 -2.62
N ASP A 175 -14.42 -8.91 -3.84
CA ASP A 175 -14.63 -9.87 -4.93
C ASP A 175 -13.42 -9.96 -5.91
N LEU A 176 -12.34 -9.23 -5.64
CA LEU A 176 -11.10 -9.17 -6.46
C LEU A 176 -10.08 -10.25 -6.08
#